data_AF-A0A7G9YU01-F1
#
_entry.id   AF-A0A7G9YU01-F1
#
_cell.length_a   1.000
_cell.length_b   1.000
_cell.length_c   1.000
_cell.angle_alpha   90.00
_cell.angle_beta   90.00
_cell.angle_gamma   90.00
#
_symmetry.space_group_name_H-M   'P 1'
#
loop_
_entity.id
_entity.type
_entity.pdbx_description
1 polymer ?
#
loop_
_entity_poly.entity_id
_entity_poly.type
_entity_poly.pdbx_seq_one_letter_code
_entity_poly.pdbx_strand_id
1 'polypeptide(L)'
;MKQMSNIVDRIKGFLFSPSKTFDASKEDTLGTAFEFFIALLTICAVLSGVVGWLVFHHGVTMFVLVLILGIIGIFIGGLWTHIWVYLVGGRKGIKQTLKALMYGATPGCVLGWIPIVGVFAVVWTLILEIVGIGQLHELSTRRAVLAVIFAISIPLTVPYAATGTWRVGFAMESGSMEPNMHAGDLIFVQAPARTEIITYEEGEALGYKSFDEYGDVIVYRPGGRPSATPILHRAMYWVEKGEEMPDGKPAPHAGYITKGDNNAGYDQPMLGVEPVRPEWVVAVAKARIPYLGYPSIMLKKGF
;
A
#
# COMPACT_ATOMS: atom_id res chain seq x y z
N MET A 1 16.52 -31.17 -27.50
CA MET A 1 16.63 -30.29 -26.31
C MET A 1 16.04 -31.06 -25.14
N LYS A 2 16.83 -31.37 -24.10
CA LYS A 2 16.36 -32.22 -22.99
C LYS A 2 15.37 -31.41 -22.15
N GLN A 3 14.11 -31.81 -22.12
CA GLN A 3 13.09 -31.22 -21.25
C GLN A 3 13.62 -31.31 -19.81
N MET A 4 13.75 -30.18 -19.11
CA MET A 4 14.17 -30.18 -17.70
C MET A 4 13.08 -30.85 -16.88
N SER A 5 13.23 -32.14 -16.60
CA SER A 5 12.13 -32.99 -16.15
C SER A 5 11.83 -32.89 -14.65
N ASN A 6 12.74 -32.32 -13.84
CA ASN A 6 12.54 -32.19 -12.39
C ASN A 6 12.71 -30.74 -11.92
N ILE A 7 11.90 -30.35 -10.92
CA ILE A 7 11.86 -29.01 -10.32
C ILE A 7 13.23 -28.53 -9.85
N VAL A 8 14.06 -29.43 -9.30
CA VAL A 8 15.40 -29.08 -8.79
C VAL A 8 16.30 -28.57 -9.92
N ASP A 9 16.26 -29.20 -11.09
CA ASP A 9 17.05 -28.76 -12.23
C ASP A 9 16.57 -27.39 -12.71
N ARG A 10 15.24 -27.15 -12.71
CA ARG A 10 14.67 -25.85 -13.08
C ARG A 10 15.07 -24.74 -12.11
N ILE A 11 15.04 -25.01 -10.81
CA ILE A 11 15.52 -24.08 -9.78
C ILE A 11 16.99 -23.74 -10.03
N LYS A 12 17.85 -24.75 -10.20
CA LYS A 12 19.28 -24.54 -10.51
C LYS A 12 19.47 -23.75 -11.80
N GLY A 13 18.69 -24.05 -12.83
CA GLY A 13 18.70 -23.35 -14.11
C GLY A 13 18.40 -21.86 -13.94
N PHE A 14 17.31 -21.52 -13.28
CA PHE A 14 16.97 -20.11 -13.03
C PHE A 14 17.96 -19.41 -12.10
N LEU A 15 18.52 -20.11 -11.09
CA LEU A 15 19.51 -19.51 -10.19
C LEU A 15 20.85 -19.24 -10.87
N PHE A 16 21.34 -20.14 -11.73
CA PHE A 16 22.73 -20.12 -12.21
C PHE A 16 22.89 -19.98 -13.72
N SER A 17 21.84 -20.14 -14.51
CA SER A 17 21.84 -20.01 -15.97
C SER A 17 20.53 -19.43 -16.52
N PRO A 18 20.03 -18.32 -15.93
CA PRO A 18 18.67 -17.83 -16.15
C PRO A 18 18.31 -17.65 -17.62
N SER A 19 19.21 -17.04 -18.41
CA SER A 19 18.93 -16.81 -19.83
C SER A 19 18.69 -18.10 -20.61
N LYS A 20 19.57 -19.10 -20.44
CA LYS A 20 19.40 -20.40 -21.13
C LYS A 20 18.13 -21.11 -20.68
N THR A 21 17.80 -21.02 -19.40
CA THR A 21 16.63 -21.68 -18.83
C THR A 21 15.34 -21.02 -19.31
N PHE A 22 15.27 -19.69 -19.40
CA PHE A 22 14.14 -18.99 -20.00
C PHE A 22 13.97 -19.30 -21.48
N ASP A 23 15.06 -19.36 -22.26
CA ASP A 23 14.99 -19.77 -23.67
C ASP A 23 14.43 -21.18 -23.82
N ALA A 24 14.84 -22.12 -22.95
CA ALA A 24 14.31 -23.48 -22.94
C ALA A 24 12.83 -23.56 -22.50
N SER A 25 12.34 -22.56 -21.76
CA SER A 25 10.97 -22.46 -21.25
C SER A 25 10.05 -21.55 -22.08
N LYS A 26 10.47 -21.10 -23.27
CA LYS A 26 9.66 -20.26 -24.16
C LYS A 26 8.33 -20.92 -24.55
N GLU A 27 8.39 -22.20 -24.89
CA GLU A 27 7.24 -23.01 -25.32
C GLU A 27 6.44 -23.59 -24.15
N ASP A 28 6.88 -23.38 -22.90
CA ASP A 28 6.11 -23.81 -21.73
C ASP A 28 4.74 -23.14 -21.73
N THR A 29 3.71 -23.90 -21.37
CA THR A 29 2.38 -23.33 -21.17
C THR A 29 2.34 -22.48 -19.90
N LEU A 30 1.33 -21.62 -19.76
CA LEU A 30 1.11 -20.93 -18.49
C LEU A 30 0.88 -21.92 -17.33
N GLY A 31 0.20 -23.04 -17.59
CA GLY A 31 -0.01 -24.09 -16.59
C GLY A 31 1.30 -24.68 -16.08
N THR A 32 2.24 -24.98 -16.97
CA THR A 32 3.58 -25.48 -16.63
C THR A 32 4.40 -24.48 -15.79
N ALA A 33 4.24 -23.18 -16.04
CA ALA A 33 4.86 -22.14 -15.22
C ALA A 33 4.20 -22.03 -13.85
N PHE A 34 2.87 -22.11 -13.82
CA PHE A 34 2.09 -22.04 -12.59
C PHE A 34 2.33 -23.23 -11.67
N GLU A 35 2.39 -24.45 -12.19
CA GLU A 35 2.74 -25.67 -11.43
C GLU A 35 4.13 -25.54 -10.79
N PHE A 36 5.12 -25.08 -11.56
CA PHE A 36 6.45 -24.78 -11.03
C PHE A 36 6.41 -23.73 -9.92
N PHE A 37 5.68 -22.64 -10.15
CA PHE A 37 5.54 -21.56 -9.17
C PHE A 37 4.84 -22.00 -7.89
N ILE A 38 3.78 -22.81 -7.95
CA ILE A 38 3.09 -23.32 -6.77
C ILE A 38 4.00 -24.24 -5.95
N ALA A 39 4.74 -25.13 -6.60
CA ALA A 39 5.70 -25.97 -5.91
C ALA A 39 6.82 -25.15 -5.24
N LEU A 40 7.34 -24.15 -5.94
CA LEU A 40 8.33 -23.20 -5.43
C LEU A 40 7.78 -22.35 -4.26
N LEU A 41 6.56 -21.84 -4.38
CA LEU A 41 5.90 -21.02 -3.37
C LEU A 41 5.57 -21.85 -2.12
N THR A 42 5.21 -23.12 -2.28
CA THR A 42 5.00 -24.04 -1.16
C THR A 42 6.29 -24.23 -0.37
N ILE A 43 7.43 -24.43 -1.05
CA ILE A 43 8.75 -24.49 -0.39
C ILE A 43 9.02 -23.19 0.36
N CYS A 44 8.83 -22.04 -0.28
CA CYS A 44 8.99 -20.72 0.34
C CYS A 44 8.10 -20.53 1.57
N ALA A 45 6.84 -20.97 1.51
CA ALA A 45 5.88 -20.87 2.60
C ALA A 45 6.28 -21.75 3.79
N VAL A 46 6.73 -22.98 3.56
CA VAL A 46 7.25 -23.85 4.63
C VAL A 46 8.45 -23.21 5.31
N LEU A 47 9.43 -22.74 4.54
CA LEU A 47 10.64 -22.10 5.07
C LEU A 47 10.30 -20.84 5.88
N SER A 48 9.41 -20.00 5.35
CA SER A 48 8.93 -18.80 6.02
C SER A 48 8.11 -19.11 7.28
N GLY A 49 7.34 -20.20 7.28
CA GLY A 49 6.59 -20.68 8.44
C GLY A 49 7.50 -21.18 9.55
N VAL A 50 8.59 -21.89 9.22
CA VAL A 50 9.61 -22.32 10.20
C VAL A 50 10.30 -21.11 10.82
N VAL A 51 10.74 -20.14 10.02
CA VAL A 51 11.33 -18.89 10.55
C VAL A 51 10.30 -18.11 11.38
N GLY A 52 9.06 -18.02 10.89
CA GLY A 52 7.92 -17.40 11.57
C GLY A 52 7.65 -18.00 12.94
N TRP A 53 7.78 -19.33 13.06
CA TRP A 53 7.68 -20.03 14.34
C TRP A 53 8.86 -19.71 15.25
N LEU A 54 10.09 -19.90 14.78
CA LEU A 54 11.30 -19.78 15.59
C LEU A 54 11.58 -18.37 16.10
N VAL A 55 11.22 -17.34 15.31
CA VAL A 55 11.56 -15.95 15.61
C VAL A 55 10.36 -15.18 16.15
N PHE A 56 9.16 -15.43 15.61
CA PHE A 56 7.97 -14.61 15.86
C PHE A 56 6.82 -15.39 16.53
N HIS A 57 6.93 -16.70 16.74
CA HIS A 57 5.89 -17.56 17.31
C HIS A 57 4.56 -17.58 16.51
N HIS A 58 4.59 -17.24 15.22
CA HIS A 58 3.42 -17.16 14.33
C HIS A 58 3.59 -17.99 13.04
N GLY A 59 4.16 -19.20 13.13
CA GLY A 59 4.54 -20.00 11.96
C GLY A 59 3.38 -20.36 11.02
N VAL A 60 2.22 -20.77 11.55
CA VAL A 60 1.05 -21.13 10.75
C VAL A 60 0.49 -19.92 9.99
N THR A 61 0.38 -18.78 10.67
CA THR A 61 -0.08 -17.52 10.05
C THR A 61 0.84 -17.11 8.91
N MET A 62 2.17 -17.15 9.12
CA MET A 62 3.15 -16.82 8.09
C MET A 62 3.09 -17.76 6.89
N PHE A 63 2.96 -19.07 7.13
CA PHE A 63 2.78 -20.07 6.08
C PHE A 63 1.57 -19.76 5.20
N VAL A 64 0.41 -19.52 5.82
CA VAL A 64 -0.85 -19.23 5.11
C VAL A 64 -0.75 -17.91 4.34
N LEU A 65 -0.21 -16.85 4.97
CA LEU A 65 -0.06 -15.55 4.32
C LEU A 65 0.85 -15.61 3.10
N VAL A 66 1.98 -16.32 3.15
CA VAL A 66 2.89 -16.44 2.00
C VAL A 66 2.20 -17.12 0.81
N LEU A 67 1.41 -18.17 1.04
CA LEU A 67 0.65 -18.83 -0.03
C LEU A 67 -0.38 -17.89 -0.65
N ILE A 68 -1.22 -17.27 0.18
CA ILE A 68 -2.31 -16.40 -0.29
C ILE A 68 -1.75 -15.17 -1.00
N LEU A 69 -0.84 -14.44 -0.35
CA LEU A 69 -0.27 -13.22 -0.90
C LEU A 69 0.65 -13.50 -2.10
N GLY A 70 1.36 -14.62 -2.11
CA GLY A 70 2.19 -15.01 -3.26
C GLY A 70 1.35 -15.29 -4.51
N ILE A 71 0.23 -16.02 -4.37
CA ILE A 71 -0.69 -16.28 -5.48
C ILE A 71 -1.38 -14.99 -5.92
N ILE A 72 -1.94 -14.21 -5.01
CA ILE A 72 -2.59 -12.94 -5.38
C ILE A 72 -1.58 -11.98 -6.03
N GLY A 73 -0.39 -11.89 -5.43
CA GLY A 73 0.70 -11.01 -5.86
C GLY A 73 1.19 -11.33 -7.27
N ILE A 74 1.32 -12.61 -7.65
CA ILE A 74 1.81 -12.96 -9.01
C ILE A 74 0.83 -12.51 -10.10
N PHE A 75 -0.47 -12.57 -9.84
CA PHE A 75 -1.48 -12.15 -10.82
C PHE A 75 -1.65 -10.63 -10.84
N ILE A 76 -1.78 -9.98 -9.68
CA ILE A 76 -1.89 -8.51 -9.60
C ILE A 76 -0.61 -7.85 -10.13
N GLY A 77 0.55 -8.30 -9.64
CA GLY A 77 1.86 -7.83 -10.08
C GLY A 77 2.12 -8.13 -11.56
N GLY A 78 1.66 -9.28 -12.05
CA GLY A 78 1.72 -9.63 -13.48
C GLY A 78 0.88 -8.72 -14.36
N LEU A 79 -0.37 -8.43 -13.96
CA LEU A 79 -1.25 -7.47 -14.65
C LEU A 79 -0.61 -6.08 -14.68
N TRP A 80 -0.16 -5.61 -13.53
CA TRP A 80 0.49 -4.31 -13.38
C TRP A 80 1.75 -4.19 -14.24
N THR A 81 2.66 -5.17 -14.14
CA THR A 81 3.89 -5.22 -14.93
C THR A 81 3.60 -5.30 -16.43
N HIS A 82 2.53 -6.00 -16.82
CA HIS A 82 2.17 -6.15 -18.23
C HIS A 82 1.79 -4.82 -18.88
N ILE A 83 1.21 -3.86 -18.14
CA ILE A 83 0.93 -2.51 -18.64
C ILE A 83 2.24 -1.87 -19.17
N TRP A 84 3.30 -1.93 -18.38
CA TRP A 84 4.59 -1.33 -18.72
C TRP A 84 5.32 -2.11 -19.80
N VAL A 85 5.26 -3.45 -19.75
CA VAL A 85 5.78 -4.32 -20.82
C VAL A 85 5.10 -3.99 -22.15
N TYR A 86 3.78 -3.81 -22.15
CA TYR A 86 3.04 -3.40 -23.34
C TYR A 86 3.44 -1.99 -23.79
N LEU A 87 3.61 -1.02 -22.89
CA LEU A 87 4.04 0.31 -23.26
C LEU A 87 5.43 0.35 -23.92
N VAL A 88 6.37 -0.49 -23.48
CA VAL A 88 7.72 -0.58 -24.09
C VAL A 88 7.79 -1.50 -25.32
N GLY A 89 6.66 -2.00 -25.81
CA GLY A 89 6.56 -2.75 -27.08
C GLY A 89 6.41 -4.27 -26.96
N GLY A 90 6.26 -4.84 -25.76
CA GLY A 90 5.99 -6.26 -25.59
C GLY A 90 4.60 -6.64 -26.10
N ARG A 91 4.50 -7.63 -26.99
CA ARG A 91 3.23 -8.01 -27.66
C ARG A 91 2.93 -9.51 -27.64
N LYS A 92 3.71 -10.31 -26.92
CA LYS A 92 3.51 -11.77 -26.83
C LYS A 92 2.39 -12.20 -25.86
N GLY A 93 1.62 -11.23 -25.35
CA GLY A 93 0.46 -11.43 -24.48
C GLY A 93 0.81 -11.55 -22.99
N ILE A 94 -0.21 -11.39 -22.13
CA ILE A 94 -0.03 -11.36 -20.67
C ILE A 94 0.51 -12.67 -20.09
N LYS A 95 0.21 -13.81 -20.73
CA LYS A 95 0.69 -15.13 -20.29
C LYS A 95 2.22 -15.15 -20.20
N GLN A 96 2.93 -14.49 -21.14
CA GLN A 96 4.39 -14.43 -21.11
C GLN A 96 4.93 -13.56 -19.97
N THR A 97 4.24 -12.47 -19.62
CA THR A 97 4.60 -11.67 -18.44
C THR A 97 4.41 -12.49 -17.16
N LEU A 98 3.27 -13.20 -17.02
CA LEU A 98 3.04 -14.07 -15.88
C LEU A 98 4.08 -15.18 -15.77
N LYS A 99 4.45 -15.84 -16.88
CA LYS A 99 5.56 -16.83 -16.90
C LYS A 99 6.89 -16.21 -16.45
N ALA A 100 7.22 -15.01 -16.94
CA ALA A 100 8.45 -14.32 -16.56
C ALA A 100 8.54 -14.09 -15.05
N LEU A 101 7.45 -13.61 -14.43
CA LEU A 101 7.40 -13.39 -12.98
C LEU A 101 7.38 -14.71 -12.20
N MET A 102 6.60 -15.71 -12.63
CA MET A 102 6.51 -17.02 -11.96
C MET A 102 7.87 -17.74 -11.89
N TYR A 103 8.62 -17.73 -12.99
CA TYR A 103 9.97 -18.27 -13.01
C TYR A 103 10.97 -17.34 -12.32
N GLY A 104 10.81 -16.02 -12.48
CA GLY A 104 11.69 -15.03 -11.88
C GLY A 104 11.62 -14.95 -10.36
N ALA A 105 10.52 -15.42 -9.75
CA ALA A 105 10.38 -15.54 -8.30
C ALA A 105 11.36 -16.55 -7.65
N THR A 106 12.05 -17.38 -8.44
CA THR A 106 12.94 -18.46 -7.94
C THR A 106 13.93 -18.00 -6.87
N PRO A 107 14.74 -16.94 -7.03
CA PRO A 107 15.67 -16.49 -6.00
C PRO A 107 14.98 -16.09 -4.72
N GLY A 108 13.95 -15.24 -4.80
CA GLY A 108 13.18 -14.78 -3.66
C GLY A 108 12.58 -15.94 -2.88
N CYS A 109 12.01 -16.93 -3.55
CA CYS A 109 11.42 -18.09 -2.89
C CYS A 109 12.46 -19.03 -2.24
N VAL A 110 13.64 -19.21 -2.86
CA VAL A 110 14.66 -20.16 -2.37
C VAL A 110 15.58 -19.54 -1.32
N LEU A 111 15.90 -18.25 -1.48
CA LEU A 111 16.95 -17.56 -0.70
C LEU A 111 16.39 -16.40 0.14
N GLY A 112 15.16 -15.94 -0.12
CA GLY A 112 14.58 -14.75 0.51
C GLY A 112 14.34 -14.88 2.02
N TRP A 113 14.16 -16.10 2.53
CA TRP A 113 13.94 -16.38 3.95
C TRP A 113 15.22 -16.29 4.79
N ILE A 114 16.41 -16.26 4.16
CA ILE A 114 17.70 -16.20 4.86
C ILE A 114 18.02 -14.73 5.19
N PRO A 115 18.25 -14.38 6.48
CA PRO A 115 18.64 -13.02 6.85
C PRO A 115 19.86 -12.52 6.06
N ILE A 116 19.85 -11.25 5.67
CA ILE A 116 20.88 -10.57 4.84
C ILE A 116 20.94 -11.09 3.40
N VAL A 117 21.04 -12.40 3.19
CA VAL A 117 21.03 -13.04 1.86
C VAL A 117 19.74 -12.71 1.10
N GLY A 118 18.62 -12.60 1.80
CA GLY A 118 17.34 -12.22 1.22
C GLY A 118 17.35 -10.88 0.50
N VAL A 119 18.19 -9.92 0.93
CA VAL A 119 18.35 -8.63 0.23
C VAL A 119 18.94 -8.83 -1.17
N PHE A 120 19.95 -9.69 -1.28
CA PHE A 120 20.53 -10.06 -2.58
C PHE A 120 19.55 -10.90 -3.41
N ALA A 121 18.75 -11.75 -2.77
CA ALA A 121 17.72 -12.54 -3.45
C ALA A 121 16.67 -11.64 -4.13
N VAL A 122 16.26 -10.54 -3.49
CA VAL A 122 15.35 -9.56 -4.10
C VAL A 122 15.96 -8.95 -5.37
N VAL A 123 17.21 -8.51 -5.31
CA VAL A 123 17.91 -7.96 -6.49
C VAL A 123 18.02 -9.02 -7.58
N TRP A 124 18.32 -10.27 -7.22
CA TRP A 124 18.40 -11.37 -8.18
C TRP A 124 17.06 -11.70 -8.82
N THR A 125 15.95 -11.68 -8.06
CA THR A 125 14.59 -11.81 -8.61
C THR A 125 14.27 -10.73 -9.62
N LEU A 126 14.60 -9.46 -9.34
CA LEU A 126 14.40 -8.36 -10.29
C LEU A 126 15.22 -8.56 -11.58
N ILE A 127 16.45 -9.05 -11.47
CA ILE A 127 17.28 -9.39 -12.64
C ILE A 127 16.62 -10.50 -13.46
N LEU A 128 16.13 -11.56 -12.83
CA LEU A 128 15.42 -12.63 -13.53
C LEU A 128 14.11 -12.15 -14.16
N GLU A 129 13.36 -11.26 -13.54
CA GLU A 129 12.17 -10.65 -14.15
C GLU A 129 12.52 -9.88 -15.41
N ILE A 130 13.59 -9.07 -15.39
CA ILE A 130 14.10 -8.35 -16.56
C ILE A 130 14.51 -9.34 -17.67
N VAL A 131 15.28 -10.37 -17.33
CA VAL A 131 15.74 -11.39 -18.29
C VAL A 131 14.55 -12.15 -18.88
N GLY A 132 13.63 -12.60 -18.04
CA GLY A 132 12.42 -13.34 -18.44
C GLY A 132 11.50 -12.52 -19.32
N ILE A 133 11.22 -11.26 -18.95
CA ILE A 133 10.44 -10.33 -19.77
C ILE A 133 11.14 -10.13 -21.11
N GLY A 134 12.45 -9.88 -21.11
CA GLY A 134 13.25 -9.70 -22.32
C GLY A 134 13.14 -10.89 -23.28
N GLN A 135 13.33 -12.11 -22.78
CA GLN A 135 13.36 -13.30 -23.62
C GLN A 135 11.98 -13.78 -24.05
N LEU A 136 11.00 -13.76 -23.15
CA LEU A 136 9.65 -14.25 -23.44
C LEU A 136 8.81 -13.25 -24.27
N HIS A 137 9.14 -11.95 -24.22
CA HIS A 137 8.54 -10.95 -25.10
C HIS A 137 9.42 -10.56 -26.30
N GLU A 138 10.60 -11.16 -26.44
CA GLU A 138 11.59 -10.81 -27.47
C GLU A 138 11.95 -9.31 -27.46
N LEU A 139 12.05 -8.73 -26.26
CA LEU A 139 12.44 -7.34 -26.03
C LEU A 139 13.95 -7.23 -25.81
N SER A 140 14.54 -6.14 -26.32
CA SER A 140 15.89 -5.74 -25.92
C SER A 140 15.98 -5.57 -24.40
N THR A 141 17.14 -5.86 -23.80
CA THR A 141 17.39 -5.68 -22.36
C THR A 141 16.97 -4.30 -21.85
N ARG A 142 17.29 -3.22 -22.59
CA ARG A 142 16.91 -1.85 -22.21
C ARG A 142 15.41 -1.68 -22.04
N ARG A 143 14.60 -2.21 -22.94
CA ARG A 143 13.13 -2.13 -22.87
C ARG A 143 12.59 -2.93 -21.68
N ALA A 144 13.11 -4.14 -21.46
CA ALA A 144 12.72 -4.94 -20.30
C ALA A 144 13.07 -4.24 -18.98
N VAL A 145 14.27 -3.64 -18.87
CA VAL A 145 14.68 -2.81 -17.73
C VAL A 145 13.72 -1.65 -17.51
N LEU A 146 13.37 -0.90 -18.57
CA LEU A 146 12.42 0.21 -18.46
C LEU A 146 11.04 -0.24 -17.95
N ALA A 147 10.53 -1.37 -18.44
CA ALA A 147 9.25 -1.90 -17.97
C ALA A 147 9.26 -2.20 -16.46
N VAL A 148 10.32 -2.85 -15.97
CA VAL A 148 10.46 -3.17 -14.54
C VAL A 148 10.67 -1.91 -13.70
N ILE A 149 11.48 -0.94 -14.18
CA ILE A 149 11.66 0.35 -13.50
C ILE A 149 10.32 1.08 -13.38
N PHE A 150 9.51 1.17 -14.43
CA PHE A 150 8.19 1.82 -14.35
C PHE A 150 7.24 1.06 -13.42
N ALA A 151 7.24 -0.28 -13.49
CA ALA A 151 6.42 -1.12 -12.61
C ALA A 151 6.70 -0.86 -11.11
N ILE A 152 7.95 -0.59 -10.74
CA ILE A 152 8.36 -0.34 -9.35
C ILE A 152 8.21 1.15 -8.98
N SER A 153 8.68 2.06 -9.83
CA SER A 153 8.78 3.48 -9.49
C SER A 153 7.42 4.19 -9.46
N ILE A 154 6.46 3.76 -10.26
CA ILE A 154 5.15 4.44 -10.35
C ILE A 154 4.30 4.25 -9.09
N PRO A 155 4.11 3.02 -8.55
CA PRO A 155 3.38 2.83 -7.30
C PRO A 155 4.04 3.53 -6.10
N LEU A 156 5.35 3.78 -6.17
CA LEU A 156 6.07 4.54 -5.17
C LEU A 156 5.86 6.05 -5.38
N THR A 157 6.12 6.58 -6.57
CA THR A 157 6.18 8.04 -6.75
C THR A 157 4.82 8.71 -6.94
N VAL A 158 3.89 8.07 -7.64
CA VAL A 158 2.60 8.69 -8.01
C VAL A 158 1.73 9.00 -6.81
N PRO A 159 1.56 8.12 -5.80
CA PRO A 159 0.74 8.45 -4.64
C PRO A 159 1.28 9.67 -3.89
N TYR A 160 2.60 9.73 -3.65
CA TYR A 160 3.23 10.90 -3.02
C TYR A 160 3.08 12.17 -3.88
N ALA A 161 3.25 12.06 -5.20
CA ALA A 161 3.08 13.21 -6.10
C ALA A 161 1.63 13.75 -6.06
N ALA A 162 0.64 12.86 -6.00
CA ALA A 162 -0.78 13.21 -5.99
C ALA A 162 -1.26 13.76 -4.63
N THR A 163 -0.74 13.23 -3.52
CA THR A 163 -1.22 13.56 -2.17
C THR A 163 -0.29 14.49 -1.40
N GLY A 164 1.00 14.57 -1.76
CA GLY A 164 2.04 15.23 -0.97
C GLY A 164 2.44 14.48 0.31
N THR A 165 1.95 13.24 0.53
CA THR A 165 2.23 12.45 1.73
C THR A 165 2.29 10.95 1.44
N TRP A 166 3.17 10.25 2.16
CA TRP A 166 3.24 8.78 2.12
C TRP A 166 2.09 8.11 2.88
N ARG A 167 1.46 8.84 3.80
CA ARG A 167 0.24 8.38 4.49
C ARG A 167 -0.96 8.73 3.65
N VAL A 168 -1.17 7.98 2.58
CA VAL A 168 -2.18 8.26 1.55
C VAL A 168 -3.62 7.99 2.02
N GLY A 169 -3.79 7.29 3.14
CA GLY A 169 -5.10 7.17 3.77
C GLY A 169 -5.08 6.62 5.20
N PHE A 170 -6.24 6.71 5.85
CA PHE A 170 -6.51 6.27 7.22
C PHE A 170 -7.74 5.37 7.26
N ALA A 171 -7.68 4.27 7.99
CA ALA A 171 -8.84 3.44 8.25
C ALA A 171 -9.66 4.05 9.39
N MET A 172 -10.97 4.23 9.17
CA MET A 172 -11.86 4.81 10.18
C MET A 172 -12.20 3.75 11.23
N GLU A 173 -11.86 4.02 12.51
CA GLU A 173 -12.06 3.06 13.60
C GLU A 173 -13.33 3.31 14.44
N SER A 174 -13.88 4.54 14.40
CA SER A 174 -15.03 4.97 15.21
C SER A 174 -16.20 5.49 14.35
N GLY A 175 -17.39 5.58 14.96
CA GLY A 175 -18.58 6.18 14.35
C GLY A 175 -18.76 7.69 14.64
N SER A 176 -17.69 8.39 15.06
CA SER A 176 -17.78 9.84 15.40
C SER A 176 -18.06 10.74 14.19
N MET A 177 -17.90 10.21 12.99
CA MET A 177 -18.15 10.92 11.73
C MET A 177 -19.40 10.42 10.99
N GLU A 178 -20.24 9.59 11.62
CA GLU A 178 -21.50 9.16 11.03
C GLU A 178 -22.51 10.32 10.92
N PRO A 179 -23.42 10.31 9.94
CA PRO A 179 -23.59 9.32 8.87
C PRO A 179 -22.64 9.52 7.68
N ASN A 180 -21.77 10.52 7.71
CA ASN A 180 -20.98 10.93 6.55
C ASN A 180 -19.79 9.99 6.28
N MET A 181 -19.20 9.42 7.33
CA MET A 181 -18.08 8.47 7.26
C MET A 181 -18.25 7.38 8.32
N HIS A 182 -18.07 6.12 7.94
CA HIS A 182 -18.42 4.97 8.78
C HIS A 182 -17.17 4.20 9.24
N ALA A 183 -17.28 3.51 10.37
CA ALA A 183 -16.24 2.59 10.82
C ALA A 183 -15.98 1.50 9.75
N GLY A 184 -14.72 1.31 9.37
CA GLY A 184 -14.30 0.42 8.30
C GLY A 184 -14.06 1.11 6.95
N ASP A 185 -14.40 2.39 6.79
CA ASP A 185 -14.06 3.16 5.59
C ASP A 185 -12.53 3.37 5.51
N LEU A 186 -11.98 3.34 4.29
CA LEU A 186 -10.63 3.86 4.01
C LEU A 186 -10.75 5.30 3.51
N ILE A 187 -10.14 6.23 4.23
CA ILE A 187 -10.19 7.65 3.91
C ILE A 187 -8.90 8.06 3.21
N PHE A 188 -8.99 8.47 1.95
CA PHE A 188 -7.87 9.03 1.20
C PHE A 188 -7.68 10.50 1.57
N VAL A 189 -6.42 10.87 1.70
CA VAL A 189 -6.03 12.18 2.23
C VAL A 189 -4.98 12.87 1.37
N GLN A 190 -4.89 14.19 1.51
CA GLN A 190 -3.80 15.00 1.01
C GLN A 190 -3.03 15.67 2.16
N ALA A 191 -1.77 15.98 1.93
CA ALA A 191 -0.96 16.76 2.85
C ALA A 191 -1.53 18.18 2.98
N PRO A 192 -1.47 18.82 4.17
CA PRO A 192 -1.94 20.19 4.35
C PRO A 192 -1.25 21.20 3.42
N ALA A 193 0.01 20.95 3.03
CA ALA A 193 0.71 21.81 2.07
C ALA A 193 0.20 21.71 0.62
N ARG A 194 -0.73 20.80 0.31
CA ARG A 194 -1.30 20.59 -1.03
C ARG A 194 -2.72 21.11 -1.19
N THR A 195 -3.34 21.58 -0.12
CA THR A 195 -4.73 22.06 -0.13
C THR A 195 -4.89 23.15 0.92
N GLU A 196 -5.76 24.11 0.63
CA GLU A 196 -6.32 24.96 1.68
C GLU A 196 -7.30 24.13 2.52
N ILE A 197 -7.43 24.47 3.81
CA ILE A 197 -8.43 23.89 4.71
C ILE A 197 -9.58 24.87 4.77
N ILE A 198 -10.75 24.48 4.28
CA ILE A 198 -11.97 25.27 4.35
C ILE A 198 -12.75 24.80 5.58
N THR A 199 -13.00 25.67 6.54
CA THR A 199 -13.81 25.36 7.73
C THR A 199 -15.29 25.20 7.39
N TYR A 200 -16.11 24.71 8.33
CA TYR A 200 -17.55 24.59 8.16
C TYR A 200 -18.19 25.94 7.85
N GLU A 201 -17.87 26.99 8.62
CA GLU A 201 -18.43 28.33 8.44
C GLU A 201 -18.06 28.93 7.07
N GLU A 202 -16.79 28.79 6.66
CA GLU A 202 -16.34 29.20 5.33
C GLU A 202 -17.03 28.37 4.23
N GLY A 203 -17.16 27.06 4.45
CA GLY A 203 -17.82 26.15 3.52
C GLY A 203 -19.30 26.47 3.35
N GLU A 204 -20.00 26.83 4.42
CA GLU A 204 -21.39 27.29 4.38
C GLU A 204 -21.52 28.59 3.58
N ALA A 205 -20.64 29.56 3.83
CA ALA A 205 -20.63 30.82 3.09
C ALA A 205 -20.31 30.65 1.60
N LEU A 206 -19.45 29.69 1.25
CA LEU A 206 -19.02 29.40 -0.13
C LEU A 206 -19.92 28.38 -0.85
N GLY A 207 -20.83 27.71 -0.14
CA GLY A 207 -21.57 26.55 -0.65
C GLY A 207 -20.68 25.31 -0.92
N TYR A 208 -19.50 25.25 -0.29
CA TYR A 208 -18.54 24.15 -0.43
C TYR A 208 -18.83 23.03 0.58
N LYS A 209 -19.01 21.80 0.08
CA LYS A 209 -19.23 20.60 0.89
C LYS A 209 -18.17 19.52 0.66
N SER A 210 -17.80 18.83 1.74
CA SER A 210 -17.07 17.57 1.73
C SER A 210 -17.75 16.52 2.60
N PHE A 211 -17.88 15.30 2.07
CA PHE A 211 -18.59 14.20 2.74
C PHE A 211 -20.01 14.60 3.17
N ASP A 212 -20.80 15.11 2.23
CA ASP A 212 -22.22 15.50 2.37
C ASP A 212 -22.51 16.69 3.34
N GLU A 213 -21.48 17.32 3.89
CA GLU A 213 -21.60 18.42 4.85
C GLU A 213 -20.58 19.54 4.57
N TYR A 214 -20.79 20.75 5.11
CA TYR A 214 -19.94 21.91 4.79
C TYR A 214 -18.51 21.79 5.33
N GLY A 215 -17.55 22.40 4.63
CA GLY A 215 -16.14 22.44 5.04
C GLY A 215 -15.40 21.11 4.91
N ASP A 216 -14.10 21.13 5.20
CA ASP A 216 -13.17 20.01 5.14
C ASP A 216 -13.14 19.22 6.45
N VAL A 217 -12.85 17.93 6.31
CA VAL A 217 -12.51 17.04 7.42
C VAL A 217 -10.99 16.91 7.51
N ILE A 218 -10.43 17.21 8.68
CA ILE A 218 -8.99 17.21 8.91
C ILE A 218 -8.56 16.05 9.80
N VAL A 219 -7.36 15.53 9.53
CA VAL A 219 -6.70 14.53 10.37
C VAL A 219 -5.61 15.23 11.15
N TYR A 220 -5.65 15.18 12.47
CA TYR A 220 -4.68 15.88 13.33
C TYR A 220 -4.24 15.03 14.52
N ARG A 221 -3.08 15.39 15.10
CA ARG A 221 -2.59 14.79 16.34
C ARG A 221 -2.97 15.66 17.55
N PRO A 222 -3.73 15.13 18.52
CA PRO A 222 -4.10 15.89 19.72
C PRO A 222 -2.87 16.42 20.47
N GLY A 223 -2.83 17.74 20.69
CA GLY A 223 -1.70 18.41 21.35
C GLY A 223 -0.36 18.26 20.63
N GLY A 224 -0.36 17.94 19.33
CA GLY A 224 0.85 17.71 18.54
C GLY A 224 1.66 16.46 18.92
N ARG A 225 1.12 15.58 19.78
CA ARG A 225 1.84 14.43 20.33
C ARG A 225 2.09 13.36 19.26
N PRO A 226 3.34 13.01 18.89
CA PRO A 226 3.61 12.06 17.80
C PRO A 226 3.08 10.65 18.03
N SER A 227 3.00 10.22 19.31
CA SER A 227 2.52 8.90 19.74
C SER A 227 1.01 8.81 19.89
N ALA A 228 0.28 9.93 19.82
CA ALA A 228 -1.17 9.92 19.93
C ALA A 228 -1.80 9.38 18.63
N THR A 229 -2.86 8.58 18.77
CA THR A 229 -3.71 8.20 17.65
C THR A 229 -4.30 9.46 17.02
N PRO A 230 -4.14 9.67 15.70
CA PRO A 230 -4.74 10.82 15.03
C PRO A 230 -6.26 10.82 15.13
N ILE A 231 -6.84 12.00 15.27
CA ILE A 231 -8.29 12.22 15.23
C ILE A 231 -8.64 12.77 13.84
N LEU A 232 -9.75 12.28 13.30
CA LEU A 232 -10.29 12.69 12.01
C LEU A 232 -11.66 13.31 12.26
N HIS A 233 -11.76 14.63 12.24
CA HIS A 233 -12.98 15.40 12.53
C HIS A 233 -13.07 16.65 11.64
N ARG A 234 -14.26 17.24 11.55
CA ARG A 234 -14.52 18.42 10.73
C ARG A 234 -13.90 19.67 11.33
N ALA A 235 -13.24 20.48 10.52
CA ALA A 235 -12.81 21.81 10.93
C ALA A 235 -14.04 22.73 10.92
N MET A 236 -14.44 23.22 12.08
CA MET A 236 -15.70 23.97 12.22
C MET A 236 -15.50 25.45 11.96
N TYR A 237 -14.52 26.06 12.64
CA TYR A 237 -14.13 27.45 12.46
C TYR A 237 -12.73 27.68 13.03
N TRP A 238 -12.15 28.84 12.74
CA TRP A 238 -10.86 29.28 13.26
C TRP A 238 -11.06 30.21 14.45
N VAL A 239 -10.23 30.06 15.49
CA VAL A 239 -10.14 31.02 16.60
C VAL A 239 -8.73 31.60 16.66
N GLU A 240 -8.64 32.88 16.96
CA GLU A 240 -7.40 33.56 17.32
C GLU A 240 -7.10 33.44 18.81
N LYS A 241 -5.83 33.70 19.19
CA LYS A 241 -5.44 33.69 20.60
C LYS A 241 -6.25 34.70 21.41
N GLY A 242 -6.90 34.24 22.47
CA GLY A 242 -7.71 35.05 23.37
C GLY A 242 -9.19 35.14 22.99
N GLU A 243 -9.58 34.66 21.80
CA GLU A 243 -10.99 34.57 21.41
C GLU A 243 -11.73 33.48 22.21
N GLU A 244 -13.05 33.60 22.28
CA GLU A 244 -13.88 32.70 23.07
C GLU A 244 -14.03 31.34 22.38
N MET A 245 -13.68 30.26 23.10
CA MET A 245 -13.90 28.88 22.67
C MET A 245 -15.32 28.40 23.03
N PRO A 246 -15.78 27.23 22.52
CA PRO A 246 -17.11 26.70 22.84
C PRO A 246 -17.46 26.52 24.33
N ASP A 247 -16.48 26.44 25.23
CA ASP A 247 -16.69 26.38 26.68
C ASP A 247 -16.64 27.74 27.39
N GLY A 248 -16.59 28.84 26.62
CA GLY A 248 -16.48 30.20 27.13
C GLY A 248 -15.07 30.59 27.61
N LYS A 249 -14.08 29.69 27.50
CA LYS A 249 -12.70 30.01 27.87
C LYS A 249 -11.97 30.71 26.73
N PRO A 250 -11.04 31.64 27.02
CA PRO A 250 -10.20 32.22 25.98
C PRO A 250 -9.26 31.17 25.38
N ALA A 251 -9.12 31.18 24.06
CA ALA A 251 -8.25 30.29 23.33
C ALA A 251 -6.78 30.54 23.71
N PRO A 252 -6.02 29.51 24.15
CA PRO A 252 -4.63 29.69 24.56
C PRO A 252 -3.71 30.08 23.39
N HIS A 253 -4.13 29.79 22.17
CA HIS A 253 -3.46 30.11 20.92
C HIS A 253 -4.44 29.99 19.74
N ALA A 254 -4.03 30.46 18.57
CA ALA A 254 -4.83 30.31 17.36
C ALA A 254 -4.89 28.86 16.86
N GLY A 255 -6.01 28.48 16.25
CA GLY A 255 -6.21 27.14 15.68
C GLY A 255 -7.66 26.83 15.32
N TYR A 256 -7.87 25.63 14.78
CA TYR A 256 -9.19 25.15 14.41
C TYR A 256 -9.95 24.61 15.61
N ILE A 257 -11.21 25.01 15.75
CA ILE A 257 -12.19 24.27 16.54
C ILE A 257 -12.70 23.12 15.69
N THR A 258 -12.73 21.91 16.24
CA THR A 258 -13.10 20.70 15.51
C THR A 258 -14.28 19.98 16.14
N LYS A 259 -15.00 19.20 15.32
CA LYS A 259 -16.12 18.39 15.78
C LYS A 259 -16.29 17.16 14.91
N GLY A 260 -16.50 16.00 15.54
CA GLY A 260 -17.02 14.83 14.85
C GLY A 260 -18.47 15.06 14.42
N ASP A 261 -18.81 14.70 13.18
CA ASP A 261 -20.15 14.95 12.63
C ASP A 261 -21.27 14.36 13.52
N ASN A 262 -21.02 13.20 14.13
CA ASN A 262 -21.94 12.52 15.04
C ASN A 262 -21.74 12.87 16.53
N ASN A 263 -20.78 13.75 16.87
CA ASN A 263 -20.53 14.12 18.26
C ASN A 263 -21.58 15.14 18.73
N ALA A 264 -21.93 15.09 20.01
CA ALA A 264 -22.91 16.02 20.62
C ALA A 264 -22.39 17.45 20.80
N GLY A 265 -21.08 17.67 20.69
CA GLY A 265 -20.44 18.96 20.87
C GLY A 265 -19.06 19.01 20.22
N TYR A 266 -18.37 20.14 20.39
CA TYR A 266 -17.03 20.37 19.87
C TYR A 266 -15.98 19.57 20.64
N ASP A 267 -14.88 19.22 19.97
CA ASP A 267 -13.84 18.37 20.54
C ASP A 267 -13.09 19.06 21.68
N GLN A 268 -12.86 20.37 21.58
CA GLN A 268 -12.15 21.14 22.61
C GLN A 268 -12.76 20.98 24.01
N PRO A 269 -14.06 21.29 24.22
CA PRO A 269 -14.69 21.07 25.52
C PRO A 269 -14.87 19.59 25.86
N MET A 270 -15.23 18.75 24.89
CA MET A 270 -15.56 17.34 25.15
C MET A 270 -14.35 16.49 25.52
N LEU A 271 -13.20 16.77 24.90
CA LEU A 271 -11.95 16.02 25.09
C LEU A 271 -10.97 16.75 26.02
N GLY A 272 -11.28 17.98 26.43
CA GLY A 272 -10.37 18.82 27.22
C GLY A 272 -9.09 19.14 26.45
N VAL A 273 -9.19 19.36 25.14
CA VAL A 273 -8.06 19.66 24.24
C VAL A 273 -8.07 21.13 23.82
N GLU A 274 -6.90 21.63 23.45
CA GLU A 274 -6.72 22.99 22.92
C GLU A 274 -7.20 23.07 21.44
N PRO A 275 -7.38 24.29 20.88
CA PRO A 275 -7.61 24.46 19.44
C PRO A 275 -6.54 23.72 18.61
N VAL A 276 -6.91 23.21 17.44
CA VAL A 276 -5.98 22.42 16.63
C VAL A 276 -5.07 23.36 15.84
N ARG A 277 -3.78 23.38 16.17
CA ARG A 277 -2.79 24.17 15.41
C ARG A 277 -2.61 23.63 13.99
N PRO A 278 -2.32 24.48 12.98
CA PRO A 278 -2.00 24.01 11.64
C PRO A 278 -0.90 22.95 11.60
N GLU A 279 0.16 23.10 12.42
CA GLU A 279 1.26 22.13 12.52
C GLU A 279 0.87 20.78 13.13
N TRP A 280 -0.29 20.69 13.79
CA TRP A 280 -0.82 19.43 14.31
C TRP A 280 -1.66 18.67 13.28
N VAL A 281 -2.12 19.36 12.23
CA VAL A 281 -2.82 18.75 11.10
C VAL A 281 -1.82 17.95 10.28
N VAL A 282 -2.09 16.66 10.09
CA VAL A 282 -1.23 15.75 9.34
C VAL A 282 -1.75 15.47 7.95
N ALA A 283 -3.06 15.62 7.72
CA ALA A 283 -3.69 15.43 6.42
C ALA A 283 -5.09 16.04 6.37
N VAL A 284 -5.63 16.24 5.17
CA VAL A 284 -7.02 16.65 4.90
C VAL A 284 -7.71 15.54 4.12
N ALA A 285 -8.87 15.09 4.58
CA ALA A 285 -9.63 14.03 3.94
C ALA A 285 -10.24 14.52 2.63
N LYS A 286 -10.12 13.73 1.55
CA LYS A 286 -10.59 14.11 0.21
C LYS A 286 -11.48 13.06 -0.46
N ALA A 287 -11.37 11.79 -0.09
CA ALA A 287 -12.27 10.75 -0.59
C ALA A 287 -12.41 9.60 0.42
N ARG A 288 -13.49 8.83 0.32
CA ARG A 288 -13.69 7.60 1.11
C ARG A 288 -14.00 6.41 0.20
N ILE A 289 -13.50 5.25 0.59
CA ILE A 289 -13.91 3.96 0.02
C ILE A 289 -14.49 3.10 1.14
N PRO A 290 -15.80 2.79 1.10
CA PRO A 290 -16.44 1.97 2.12
C PRO A 290 -15.78 0.60 2.30
N TYR A 291 -15.72 0.15 3.56
CA TYR A 291 -15.23 -1.18 3.98
C TYR A 291 -13.75 -1.51 3.71
N LEU A 292 -13.05 -0.69 2.92
CA LEU A 292 -11.66 -0.94 2.53
C LEU A 292 -10.65 -0.73 3.69
N GLY A 293 -11.08 -0.15 4.80
CA GLY A 293 -10.28 0.02 6.01
C GLY A 293 -10.16 -1.25 6.87
N TYR A 294 -11.08 -2.23 6.72
CA TYR A 294 -11.11 -3.42 7.59
C TYR A 294 -9.82 -4.24 7.62
N PRO A 295 -9.11 -4.50 6.50
CA PRO A 295 -7.85 -5.23 6.54
C PRO A 295 -6.83 -4.59 7.48
N SER A 296 -6.70 -3.25 7.45
CA SER A 296 -5.80 -2.51 8.34
C SER A 296 -6.22 -2.61 9.81
N ILE A 297 -7.52 -2.51 10.08
CA ILE A 297 -8.07 -2.58 11.44
C ILE A 297 -7.87 -3.99 12.03
N MET A 298 -8.11 -5.03 11.23
CA MET A 298 -7.91 -6.42 11.65
C MET A 298 -6.44 -6.72 11.94
N LEU A 299 -5.51 -6.23 11.11
CA LEU A 299 -4.08 -6.37 11.35
C LEU A 299 -3.65 -5.71 12.67
N LYS A 300 -4.16 -4.51 12.97
CA LYS A 300 -3.81 -3.80 14.21
C LYS A 300 -4.35 -4.48 15.49
N LYS A 301 -5.44 -5.26 15.39
CA LYS A 301 -6.05 -5.98 16.53
C LYS A 301 -5.56 -7.42 16.67
N GLY A 302 -4.96 -8.00 15.62
CA GLY A 302 -4.54 -9.39 15.56
C GLY A 302 -3.06 -9.64 15.91
N PHE A 303 -2.31 -8.57 16.22
CA PHE A 303 -0.95 -8.56 16.75
C PHE A 303 -0.92 -7.69 18.01
#